data_AF-A0A6G1IR84-F1
#
_entry.id   AF-A0A6G1IR84-F1
#
_cell.length_a   1.000
_cell.length_b   1.000
_cell.length_c   1.000
_cell.angle_alpha   90.00
_cell.angle_beta   90.00
_cell.angle_gamma   90.00
#
_symmetry.space_group_name_H-M   'P 1'
#
loop_
_entity.id
_entity.type
_entity.pdbx_description
1 polymer ?
#
loop_
_entity_poly.entity_id
_entity_poly.type
_entity_poly.pdbx_seq_one_letter_code
_entity_poly.pdbx_strand_id
1 'polypeptide(L)'
;MLTLFLLFSGAYAHSWVERAYAVRDGMLVGAPGFPRGNVLRTPTFRDTDMVYHLPPPEREPNVILPGDIICKDSQATRNYTDGSPMLSARVQDHIMLMYQENGHVTKIKDDFGHNRNSGTVTVIGTMYSLPTDTLQGVLSAASKNTSSQILRIASFNDGNCYQANGTPEAEHRKSAHQRLHLEIEGPDLWCSQNVQLPSHIQPGDVYTLYWLWDFDGVGFEERYTTCLDIQVVA
;
A
#
# COMPACT_ATOMS: atom_id res chain seq x y z
N MET A 1 -44.51 -2.48 15.26
CA MET A 1 -43.35 -1.63 14.95
C MET A 1 -42.34 -2.50 14.22
N LEU A 2 -42.04 -2.19 12.95
CA LEU A 2 -41.06 -2.91 12.16
C LEU A 2 -39.70 -2.24 12.41
N THR A 3 -38.84 -2.88 13.20
CA THR A 3 -37.49 -2.39 13.48
C THR A 3 -36.64 -2.64 12.25
N LEU A 4 -36.40 -1.59 11.46
CA LEU A 4 -35.47 -1.62 10.33
C LEU A 4 -34.04 -1.70 10.89
N PHE A 5 -33.45 -2.89 10.90
CA PHE A 5 -32.02 -3.04 11.11
C PHE A 5 -31.31 -2.50 9.86
N LEU A 6 -30.81 -1.26 9.94
CA LEU A 6 -29.81 -0.75 9.01
C LEU A 6 -28.53 -1.57 9.23
N LEU A 7 -28.34 -2.62 8.42
CA LEU A 7 -27.05 -3.26 8.26
C LEU A 7 -26.12 -2.25 7.57
N PHE A 8 -25.44 -1.42 8.36
CA PHE A 8 -24.28 -0.70 7.91
C PHE A 8 -23.26 -1.77 7.50
N SER A 9 -23.16 -2.02 6.19
CA SER A 9 -21.99 -2.72 5.63
C SER A 9 -20.83 -1.76 5.79
N GLY A 10 -20.22 -1.76 6.98
CA GLY A 10 -18.93 -1.11 7.18
C GLY A 10 -17.98 -1.74 6.17
N ALA A 11 -17.46 -0.94 5.24
CA ALA A 11 -16.29 -1.36 4.51
C ALA A 11 -15.23 -1.65 5.59
N TYR A 12 -14.84 -2.91 5.75
CA TYR A 12 -13.68 -3.22 6.57
C TYR A 12 -12.54 -2.44 5.92
N ALA A 13 -11.95 -1.52 6.66
CA ALA A 13 -10.88 -0.73 6.10
C ALA A 13 -9.67 -1.62 5.89
N HIS A 14 -9.11 -1.59 4.69
CA HIS A 14 -7.88 -2.30 4.37
C HIS A 14 -7.39 -1.95 2.98
N SER A 15 -6.08 -1.83 2.86
CA SER A 15 -5.39 -1.76 1.58
C SER A 15 -3.93 -2.17 1.77
N TRP A 16 -3.29 -2.55 0.68
CA TRP A 16 -1.89 -2.93 0.61
C TRP A 16 -1.41 -2.71 -0.82
N VAL A 17 -0.09 -2.66 -1.02
CA VAL A 17 0.47 -2.64 -2.38
C VAL A 17 0.18 -3.97 -3.07
N GLU A 18 -0.65 -3.98 -4.10
CA GLU A 18 -0.98 -5.17 -4.89
C GLU A 18 0.20 -5.61 -5.78
N ARG A 19 0.89 -4.61 -6.34
CA ARG A 19 2.06 -4.78 -7.21
C ARG A 19 2.77 -3.45 -7.43
N ALA A 20 3.98 -3.53 -7.96
CA ALA A 20 4.78 -2.39 -8.36
C ALA A 20 5.30 -2.56 -9.78
N TYR A 21 5.54 -1.44 -10.46
CA TYR A 21 6.19 -1.39 -11.77
C TYR A 21 7.30 -0.35 -11.76
N ALA A 22 8.38 -0.63 -12.48
CA ALA A 22 9.32 0.41 -12.89
C ALA A 22 8.66 1.29 -13.96
N VAL A 23 8.91 2.59 -13.91
CA VAL A 23 8.38 3.59 -14.82
C VAL A 23 9.52 4.40 -15.41
N ARG A 24 9.58 4.46 -16.73
CA ARG A 24 10.53 5.27 -17.51
C ARG A 24 9.78 5.98 -18.62
N ASP A 25 10.02 7.28 -18.75
CA ASP A 25 9.35 8.14 -19.74
C ASP A 25 7.81 8.02 -19.73
N GLY A 26 7.24 7.82 -18.54
CA GLY A 26 5.79 7.67 -18.33
C GLY A 26 5.22 6.29 -18.71
N MET A 27 6.05 5.33 -19.11
CA MET A 27 5.62 3.97 -19.46
C MET A 27 6.05 2.95 -18.40
N LEU A 28 5.18 1.97 -18.16
CA LEU A 28 5.52 0.80 -17.33
C LEU A 28 6.56 -0.05 -18.05
N VAL A 29 7.58 -0.52 -17.34
CA VAL A 29 8.65 -1.33 -17.92
C VAL A 29 8.84 -2.64 -17.18
N GLY A 30 9.01 -3.72 -17.95
CA GLY A 30 9.30 -5.05 -17.42
C GLY A 30 8.09 -5.74 -16.80
N ALA A 31 8.36 -6.82 -16.07
CA ALA A 31 7.35 -7.54 -15.29
C ALA A 31 7.04 -6.79 -13.97
N PRO A 32 5.83 -6.93 -13.42
CA PRO A 32 5.52 -6.40 -12.09
C PRO A 32 6.37 -7.07 -11.02
N GLY A 33 6.66 -6.32 -9.96
CA GLY A 33 7.08 -6.87 -8.68
C GLY A 33 5.92 -6.89 -7.69
N PHE A 34 6.07 -7.69 -6.64
CA PHE A 34 5.01 -7.94 -5.66
C PHE A 34 5.53 -7.80 -4.22
N PRO A 35 4.64 -7.61 -3.25
CA PRO A 35 5.00 -7.77 -1.84
C PRO A 35 5.64 -9.11 -1.56
N ARG A 36 6.45 -9.15 -0.50
CA ARG A 36 6.93 -10.41 0.08
C ARG A 36 5.72 -11.30 0.44
N GLY A 37 5.85 -12.60 0.26
CA GLY A 37 4.80 -13.57 0.61
C GLY A 37 3.45 -13.29 -0.07
N ASN A 38 3.42 -12.62 -1.23
CA ASN A 38 2.20 -12.27 -1.93
C ASN A 38 1.34 -13.50 -2.20
N VAL A 39 0.04 -13.40 -1.89
CA VAL A 39 -0.94 -14.42 -2.23
C VAL A 39 -1.64 -14.01 -3.52
N LEU A 40 -1.51 -14.85 -4.54
CA LEU A 40 -2.08 -14.58 -5.86
C LEU A 40 -3.62 -14.49 -5.77
N ARG A 41 -4.19 -13.50 -6.47
CA ARG A 41 -5.64 -13.32 -6.65
C ARG A 41 -6.24 -14.44 -7.51
N THR A 42 -6.40 -15.59 -6.88
CA THR A 42 -7.11 -16.78 -7.38
C THR A 42 -8.48 -16.87 -6.70
N PRO A 43 -9.41 -17.73 -7.14
CA PRO A 43 -10.72 -17.88 -6.48
C PRO A 43 -10.67 -18.23 -4.98
N THR A 44 -9.51 -18.70 -4.47
CA THR A 44 -9.29 -19.01 -3.05
C THR A 44 -8.68 -17.85 -2.25
N PHE A 45 -8.35 -16.74 -2.90
CA PHE A 45 -7.75 -15.55 -2.28
C PHE A 45 -8.66 -14.96 -1.20
N ARG A 46 -8.05 -14.53 -0.10
CA ARG A 46 -8.73 -13.78 0.98
C ARG A 46 -7.93 -12.54 1.30
N ASP A 47 -8.62 -11.42 1.48
CA ASP A 47 -7.96 -10.15 1.86
C ASP A 47 -7.11 -10.32 3.13
N THR A 48 -7.58 -11.10 4.10
CA THR A 48 -6.86 -11.40 5.35
C THR A 48 -5.48 -12.03 5.16
N ASP A 49 -5.22 -12.63 3.99
CA ASP A 49 -3.92 -13.22 3.70
C ASP A 49 -2.85 -12.15 3.44
N MET A 50 -3.28 -10.95 3.03
CA MET A 50 -2.41 -9.81 2.68
C MET A 50 -2.51 -8.64 3.66
N VAL A 51 -3.69 -8.39 4.23
CA VAL A 51 -3.91 -7.28 5.16
C VAL A 51 -2.99 -7.39 6.37
N TYR A 52 -2.37 -6.27 6.71
CA TYR A 52 -1.65 -6.12 7.97
C TYR A 52 -2.01 -4.78 8.62
N HIS A 53 -2.80 -4.85 9.68
CA HIS A 53 -3.34 -3.72 10.42
C HIS A 53 -2.56 -3.56 11.74
N LEU A 54 -2.01 -2.37 11.96
CA LEU A 54 -1.37 -1.91 13.18
C LEU A 54 -2.13 -0.73 13.81
N PRO A 55 -2.41 -0.76 15.13
CA PRO A 55 -2.27 -1.92 16.01
C PRO A 55 -3.22 -3.06 15.56
N PRO A 56 -3.00 -4.32 15.98
CA PRO A 56 -3.95 -5.39 15.72
C PRO A 56 -5.35 -5.00 16.22
N PRO A 57 -6.42 -5.26 15.42
CA PRO A 57 -7.77 -4.76 15.71
C PRO A 57 -8.32 -5.11 17.10
N GLU A 58 -7.90 -6.23 17.67
CA GLU A 58 -8.37 -6.73 18.97
C GLU A 58 -7.58 -6.15 20.16
N ARG A 59 -6.61 -5.26 19.93
CA ARG A 59 -5.75 -4.73 20.99
C ARG A 59 -6.45 -3.63 21.79
N GLU A 60 -6.44 -3.80 23.12
CA GLU A 60 -6.89 -2.81 24.09
C GLU A 60 -5.76 -2.45 25.09
N PRO A 61 -5.37 -1.16 25.22
CA PRO A 61 -5.86 -0.02 24.45
C PRO A 61 -5.39 -0.06 22.99
N ASN A 62 -6.15 0.55 22.07
CA ASN A 62 -5.80 0.73 20.67
C ASN A 62 -4.60 1.69 20.56
N VAL A 63 -3.39 1.13 20.66
CA VAL A 63 -2.11 1.84 20.57
C VAL A 63 -1.05 0.98 19.88
N ILE A 64 -0.22 1.62 19.07
CA ILE A 64 0.99 1.03 18.50
C ILE A 64 2.05 0.92 19.60
N LEU A 65 2.53 -0.31 19.80
CA LEU A 65 3.55 -0.63 20.77
C LEU A 65 4.95 -0.55 20.14
N PRO A 66 6.01 -0.27 20.92
CA PRO A 66 7.38 -0.22 20.40
C PRO A 66 7.86 -1.50 19.70
N GLY A 67 7.27 -2.65 20.05
CA GLY A 67 7.58 -3.97 19.48
C GLY A 67 6.75 -4.35 18.26
N ASP A 68 5.82 -3.50 17.79
CA ASP A 68 5.03 -3.81 16.60
C ASP A 68 5.93 -3.77 15.36
N ILE A 69 6.12 -4.95 14.77
CA ILE A 69 6.91 -5.12 13.55
C ILE A 69 6.20 -4.44 12.37
N ILE A 70 6.95 -3.83 11.47
CA ILE A 70 6.37 -3.10 10.32
C ILE A 70 5.91 -4.04 9.22
N CYS A 71 6.53 -5.21 9.08
CA CYS A 71 6.16 -6.19 8.07
C CYS A 71 5.24 -7.24 8.66
N LYS A 72 4.22 -7.62 7.88
CA LYS A 72 3.42 -8.81 8.16
C LYS A 72 4.33 -10.03 8.36
N ASP A 73 3.90 -11.03 9.13
CA ASP A 73 4.64 -12.27 9.33
C ASP A 73 5.07 -12.94 8.01
N SER A 74 4.17 -13.03 7.03
CA SER A 74 4.45 -13.53 5.68
C SER A 74 5.38 -12.62 4.86
N GLN A 75 5.60 -11.39 5.30
CA GLN A 75 6.43 -10.36 4.68
C GLN A 75 7.73 -10.05 5.46
N ALA A 76 7.99 -10.75 6.58
CA ALA A 76 9.12 -10.44 7.46
C ALA A 76 10.47 -10.78 6.79
N THR A 77 10.50 -11.77 5.90
CA THR A 77 11.71 -12.21 5.19
C THR A 77 11.53 -12.07 3.68
N ARG A 78 12.62 -12.18 2.93
CA ARG A 78 12.64 -12.19 1.44
C ARG A 78 12.07 -13.49 0.88
N ASN A 79 10.83 -13.79 1.26
CA ASN A 79 10.05 -14.92 0.81
C ASN A 79 9.20 -14.46 -0.38
N TYR A 80 9.35 -15.11 -1.54
CA TYR A 80 8.61 -14.75 -2.74
C TYR A 80 7.83 -15.95 -3.24
N THR A 81 6.53 -15.74 -3.44
CA THR A 81 5.65 -16.75 -4.03
C THR A 81 5.99 -16.92 -5.50
N ASP A 82 5.95 -18.15 -6.00
CA ASP A 82 6.13 -18.43 -7.42
C ASP A 82 5.15 -17.60 -8.27
N GLY A 83 5.67 -16.92 -9.29
CA GLY A 83 4.90 -15.99 -10.12
C GLY A 83 4.67 -14.61 -9.51
N SER A 84 5.15 -14.35 -8.29
CA SER A 84 5.14 -13.05 -7.61
C SER A 84 6.55 -12.61 -7.19
N PRO A 85 7.47 -12.35 -8.14
CA PRO A 85 8.85 -12.00 -7.81
C PRO A 85 8.98 -10.59 -7.22
N MET A 86 10.16 -10.28 -6.68
CA MET A 86 10.56 -8.89 -6.41
C MET A 86 10.62 -8.08 -7.70
N LEU A 87 10.42 -6.76 -7.61
CA LEU A 87 10.52 -5.88 -8.77
C LEU A 87 11.97 -5.81 -9.28
N SER A 88 12.18 -5.79 -10.59
CA SER A 88 13.48 -5.41 -11.17
C SER A 88 13.43 -3.97 -11.65
N ALA A 89 14.31 -3.11 -11.15
CA ALA A 89 14.36 -1.70 -11.54
C ALA A 89 15.80 -1.17 -11.53
N ARG A 90 16.06 -0.11 -12.29
CA ARG A 90 17.37 0.55 -12.33
C ARG A 90 17.48 1.60 -11.25
N VAL A 91 18.72 1.96 -10.93
CA VAL A 91 19.02 3.14 -10.12
C VAL A 91 18.28 4.36 -10.71
N GLN A 92 17.66 5.17 -9.86
CA GLN A 92 16.87 6.36 -10.24
C GLN A 92 15.59 6.11 -11.07
N ASP A 93 15.22 4.86 -11.37
CA ASP A 93 13.90 4.58 -11.93
C ASP A 93 12.80 5.11 -11.00
N HIS A 94 11.69 5.54 -11.59
CA HIS A 94 10.48 5.76 -10.83
C HIS A 94 9.79 4.43 -10.63
N ILE A 95 9.21 4.21 -9.45
CA ILE A 95 8.46 3.01 -9.11
C ILE A 95 7.02 3.43 -8.85
N MET A 96 6.09 2.86 -9.61
CA MET A 96 4.66 3.00 -9.41
C MET A 96 4.17 1.86 -8.52
N LEU A 97 3.88 2.17 -7.25
CA LEU A 97 3.21 1.29 -6.31
C LEU A 97 1.71 1.36 -6.57
N MET A 98 1.05 0.23 -6.79
CA MET A 98 -0.38 0.16 -7.09
C MET A 98 -1.13 -0.54 -5.96
N TYR A 99 -2.28 -0.01 -5.57
CA TYR A 99 -3.11 -0.54 -4.48
C TYR A 99 -4.59 -0.26 -4.74
N GLN A 100 -5.47 -1.12 -4.21
CA GLN A 100 -6.91 -0.94 -4.36
C GLN A 100 -7.45 0.05 -3.34
N GLU A 101 -8.40 0.88 -3.77
CA GLU A 101 -9.00 1.87 -2.86
C GLU A 101 -9.96 1.24 -1.84
N ASN A 102 -10.57 0.09 -2.16
CA ASN A 102 -11.51 -0.65 -1.30
C ASN A 102 -12.61 0.20 -0.63
N GLY A 103 -13.06 1.27 -1.30
CA GLY A 103 -14.07 2.21 -0.80
C GLY A 103 -13.50 3.42 -0.05
N HIS A 104 -12.21 3.46 0.23
CA HIS A 104 -11.56 4.55 0.98
C HIS A 104 -11.29 5.80 0.16
N VAL A 105 -11.72 5.81 -1.11
CA VAL A 105 -11.67 6.97 -1.99
C VAL A 105 -13.07 7.33 -2.50
N THR A 106 -13.74 6.44 -3.23
CA THR A 106 -15.03 6.78 -3.87
C THR A 106 -16.24 6.61 -2.96
N LYS A 107 -16.06 6.00 -1.77
CA LYS A 107 -17.08 5.95 -0.70
C LYS A 107 -16.66 6.72 0.56
N ILE A 108 -15.54 7.45 0.52
CA ILE A 108 -14.98 8.09 1.73
C ILE A 108 -15.93 9.12 2.37
N LYS A 109 -16.88 9.68 1.62
CA LYS A 109 -17.89 10.62 2.14
C LYS A 109 -18.82 9.98 3.17
N ASP A 110 -18.99 8.66 3.09
CA ASP A 110 -19.82 7.87 4.00
C ASP A 110 -19.05 7.39 5.24
N ASP A 111 -17.73 7.63 5.28
CA ASP A 111 -16.88 7.30 6.42
C ASP A 111 -16.75 8.47 7.40
N PHE A 112 -17.61 8.47 8.40
CA PHE A 112 -17.59 9.46 9.48
C PHE A 112 -16.49 9.17 10.51
N GLY A 113 -16.07 7.91 10.65
CA GLY A 113 -15.04 7.48 11.61
C GLY A 113 -13.67 8.06 11.28
N HIS A 114 -13.41 8.34 10.00
CA HIS A 114 -12.15 8.88 9.49
C HIS A 114 -12.26 10.34 9.02
N ASN A 115 -13.24 11.10 9.53
CA ASN A 115 -13.51 12.49 9.11
C ASN A 115 -13.66 12.65 7.58
N ARG A 116 -14.09 11.61 6.86
CA ARG A 116 -14.17 11.57 5.39
C ARG A 116 -12.83 11.84 4.69
N ASN A 117 -11.73 11.39 5.29
CA ASN A 117 -10.39 11.54 4.76
C ASN A 117 -9.79 10.17 4.43
N SER A 118 -9.29 9.99 3.21
CA SER A 118 -8.66 8.75 2.73
C SER A 118 -7.33 8.43 3.43
N GLY A 119 -6.80 9.32 4.26
CA GLY A 119 -5.52 9.14 4.94
C GLY A 119 -4.30 9.48 4.07
N THR A 120 -3.13 9.21 4.64
CA THR A 120 -1.83 9.55 4.06
C THR A 120 -1.00 8.29 3.93
N VAL A 121 -0.29 8.16 2.82
CA VAL A 121 0.72 7.12 2.66
C VAL A 121 2.11 7.74 2.77
N THR A 122 2.95 7.07 3.56
CA THR A 122 4.39 7.31 3.64
C THR A 122 5.11 6.11 3.05
N VAL A 123 5.96 6.33 2.05
CA VAL A 123 6.84 5.30 1.49
C VAL A 123 8.25 5.53 2.01
N ILE A 124 8.79 4.52 2.68
CA ILE A 124 10.12 4.54 3.28
C ILE A 124 10.98 3.49 2.58
N GLY A 125 12.22 3.84 2.26
CA GLY A 125 13.16 2.92 1.62
C GLY A 125 14.40 2.64 2.48
N THR A 126 14.93 1.43 2.37
CA THR A 126 16.17 1.02 3.06
C THR A 126 16.91 -0.10 2.33
N MET A 127 18.24 -0.13 2.49
CA MET A 127 19.11 -1.26 2.12
C MET A 127 19.28 -2.28 3.24
N TYR A 128 18.80 -1.96 4.46
CA TYR A 128 19.14 -2.66 5.70
C TYR A 128 17.91 -3.25 6.39
N SER A 129 16.90 -3.67 5.61
CA SER A 129 15.66 -4.27 6.14
C SER A 129 15.96 -5.51 6.98
N LEU A 130 15.39 -5.57 8.18
CA LEU A 130 15.46 -6.73 9.07
C LEU A 130 14.07 -7.31 9.33
N PRO A 131 13.93 -8.64 9.54
CA PRO A 131 12.65 -9.25 9.90
C PRO A 131 12.04 -8.74 11.20
N THR A 132 12.84 -8.09 12.04
CA THR A 132 12.45 -7.54 13.35
C THR A 132 12.29 -6.02 13.32
N ASP A 133 12.32 -5.38 12.16
CA ASP A 133 12.12 -3.94 12.05
C ASP A 133 10.73 -3.56 12.59
N THR A 134 10.71 -2.62 13.53
CA THR A 134 9.46 -2.12 14.13
C THR A 134 8.99 -0.86 13.42
N LEU A 135 7.67 -0.63 13.41
CA LEU A 135 7.07 0.56 12.78
C LEU A 135 7.69 1.85 13.34
N GLN A 136 7.77 1.97 14.66
CA GLN A 136 8.37 3.13 15.32
C GLN A 136 9.88 3.25 15.03
N GLY A 137 10.60 2.13 14.97
CA GLY A 137 12.04 2.09 14.66
C GLY A 137 12.33 2.61 13.26
N VAL A 138 11.58 2.12 12.26
CA VAL A 138 11.71 2.54 10.87
C VAL A 138 11.35 4.02 10.70
N LEU A 139 10.24 4.49 11.27
CA LEU A 139 9.86 5.91 11.24
C LEU A 139 10.92 6.82 11.90
N SER A 140 11.49 6.39 13.02
CA SER A 140 12.57 7.10 13.72
C SER A 140 13.85 7.16 12.89
N ALA A 141 14.23 6.05 12.24
CA ALA A 141 15.39 6.02 11.35
C ALA A 141 15.17 6.89 10.11
N ALA A 142 13.97 6.85 9.52
CA ALA A 142 13.60 7.62 8.34
C ALA A 142 13.57 9.13 8.60
N SER A 143 13.01 9.56 9.74
CA SER A 143 13.00 10.98 10.13
C SER A 143 14.39 11.55 10.42
N LYS A 144 15.33 10.70 10.86
CA LYS A 144 16.74 11.07 11.08
C LYS A 144 17.64 10.81 9.87
N ASN A 145 17.09 10.25 8.79
CA ASN A 145 17.80 9.84 7.58
C ASN A 145 19.06 8.99 7.87
N THR A 146 18.92 7.96 8.72
CA THR A 146 20.03 7.08 9.11
C THR A 146 20.07 5.81 8.26
N SER A 147 19.44 4.73 8.72
CA SER A 147 19.36 3.45 8.00
C SER A 147 18.18 3.38 7.04
N SER A 148 17.23 4.31 7.14
CA SER A 148 16.04 4.41 6.29
C SER A 148 15.84 5.85 5.85
N GLN A 149 15.12 6.05 4.74
CA GLN A 149 14.79 7.38 4.22
C GLN A 149 13.33 7.44 3.77
N ILE A 150 12.68 8.59 4.00
CA ILE A 150 11.35 8.86 3.44
C ILE A 150 11.51 9.19 1.95
N LEU A 151 10.89 8.39 1.09
CA LEU A 151 10.89 8.61 -0.36
C LEU A 151 9.70 9.46 -0.81
N ARG A 152 8.56 9.30 -0.12
CA ARG A 152 7.32 9.99 -0.46
C ARG A 152 6.40 10.08 0.75
N ILE A 153 5.71 11.22 0.85
CA ILE A 153 4.51 11.38 1.66
C ILE A 153 3.44 11.96 0.73
N ALA A 154 2.29 11.31 0.60
CA ALA A 154 1.19 11.76 -0.26
C ALA A 154 -0.14 11.19 0.22
N SER A 155 -1.25 11.80 -0.22
CA SER A 155 -2.58 11.25 0.06
C SER A 155 -2.71 9.83 -0.51
N PHE A 156 -3.44 8.96 0.21
CA PHE A 156 -3.86 7.66 -0.30
C PHE A 156 -4.69 7.79 -1.58
N ASN A 157 -5.53 8.82 -1.65
CA ASN A 157 -6.29 9.18 -2.85
C ASN A 157 -5.35 9.86 -3.86
N ASP A 158 -5.03 9.17 -4.95
CA ASP A 158 -4.15 9.69 -6.00
C ASP A 158 -4.85 10.69 -6.96
N GLY A 159 -6.14 10.97 -6.70
CA GLY A 159 -6.98 11.87 -7.47
C GLY A 159 -7.62 11.26 -8.72
N ASN A 160 -7.21 10.07 -9.15
CA ASN A 160 -7.67 9.45 -10.41
C ASN A 160 -8.35 8.10 -10.17
N CYS A 161 -7.86 7.32 -9.22
CA CYS A 161 -8.34 5.97 -8.96
C CYS A 161 -9.80 5.93 -8.54
N TYR A 162 -10.45 4.80 -8.84
CA TYR A 162 -11.83 4.54 -8.47
C TYR A 162 -12.09 3.03 -8.43
N GLN A 163 -13.01 2.65 -7.58
CA GLN A 163 -13.68 1.36 -7.59
C GLN A 163 -15.03 1.54 -8.29
N ALA A 164 -15.35 0.69 -9.26
CA ALA A 164 -16.59 0.69 -10.02
C ALA A 164 -17.77 0.21 -9.16
N ASN A 165 -18.18 1.05 -8.22
CA ASN A 165 -19.19 0.76 -7.21
C ASN A 165 -20.48 1.57 -7.40
N GLY A 166 -20.60 2.32 -8.50
CA GLY A 166 -21.78 3.09 -8.88
C GLY A 166 -22.00 4.38 -8.09
N THR A 167 -21.07 4.80 -7.22
CA THR A 167 -21.20 6.12 -6.59
C THR A 167 -21.01 7.25 -7.61
N PRO A 168 -21.58 8.44 -7.38
CA PRO A 168 -21.36 9.58 -8.26
C PRO A 168 -19.88 9.95 -8.45
N GLU A 169 -19.05 9.77 -7.41
CA GLU A 169 -17.60 9.99 -7.49
C GLU A 169 -16.92 8.97 -8.40
N ALA A 170 -17.27 7.67 -8.28
CA ALA A 170 -16.74 6.63 -9.15
C ALA A 170 -17.11 6.86 -10.62
N GLU A 171 -18.38 7.18 -10.91
CA GLU A 171 -18.83 7.46 -12.28
C GLU A 171 -18.20 8.72 -12.86
N HIS A 172 -18.01 9.76 -12.04
CA HIS A 172 -17.30 10.97 -12.45
C HIS A 172 -15.86 10.65 -12.84
N ARG A 173 -15.10 9.96 -11.96
CA ARG A 173 -13.72 9.58 -12.24
C ARG A 173 -13.62 8.67 -13.46
N LYS A 174 -14.52 7.68 -13.58
CA LYS A 174 -14.65 6.77 -14.73
C LYS A 174 -14.76 7.52 -16.07
N SER A 175 -15.44 8.67 -16.08
CA SER A 175 -15.62 9.51 -17.28
C SER A 175 -14.47 10.48 -17.57
N ALA A 176 -13.54 10.66 -16.64
CA ALA A 176 -12.40 11.58 -16.78
C ALA A 176 -11.30 11.00 -17.67
N HIS A 177 -10.29 11.82 -18.01
CA HIS A 177 -9.09 11.33 -18.68
C HIS A 177 -8.27 10.48 -17.72
N GLN A 178 -8.01 9.23 -18.08
CA GLN A 178 -7.33 8.25 -17.24
C GLN A 178 -6.07 7.72 -17.93
N ARG A 179 -5.17 7.18 -17.12
CA ARG A 179 -4.15 6.27 -17.64
C ARG A 179 -4.81 5.03 -18.24
N LEU A 180 -4.06 4.31 -19.07
CA LEU A 180 -4.48 3.01 -19.55
C LEU A 180 -4.71 2.06 -18.35
N HIS A 181 -5.83 1.35 -18.41
CA HIS A 181 -6.17 0.29 -17.47
C HIS A 181 -5.30 -0.92 -17.75
N LEU A 182 -4.81 -1.53 -16.68
CA LEU A 182 -4.26 -2.87 -16.74
C LEU A 182 -5.42 -3.86 -16.64
N GLU A 183 -5.37 -4.94 -17.43
CA GLU A 183 -6.42 -5.98 -17.44
C GLU A 183 -6.74 -6.51 -16.04
N ILE A 184 -5.72 -6.59 -15.17
CA ILE A 184 -5.87 -7.08 -13.80
C ILE A 184 -6.75 -6.19 -12.90
N GLU A 185 -6.92 -4.92 -13.26
CA GLU A 185 -7.75 -3.97 -12.50
C GLU A 185 -9.24 -4.23 -12.73
N GLY A 186 -9.58 -5.01 -13.77
CA GLY A 186 -10.95 -5.34 -14.09
C GLY A 186 -11.77 -4.07 -14.37
N PRO A 187 -12.90 -3.86 -13.68
CA PRO A 187 -13.72 -2.66 -13.86
C PRO A 187 -13.18 -1.43 -13.11
N ASP A 188 -12.19 -1.60 -12.24
CA ASP A 188 -11.66 -0.55 -11.37
C ASP A 188 -10.44 0.13 -12.00
N LEU A 189 -10.04 1.27 -11.45
CA LEU A 189 -8.71 1.85 -11.65
C LEU A 189 -8.03 1.94 -10.29
N TRP A 190 -6.97 1.16 -10.08
CA TRP A 190 -6.24 1.12 -8.83
C TRP A 190 -5.50 2.43 -8.58
N CYS A 191 -5.45 2.81 -7.30
CA CYS A 191 -4.66 3.93 -6.84
C CYS A 191 -3.18 3.65 -6.98
N SER A 192 -2.41 4.71 -7.09
CA SER A 192 -0.99 4.60 -7.29
C SER A 192 -0.18 5.71 -6.63
N GLN A 193 1.03 5.36 -6.23
CA GLN A 193 2.04 6.31 -5.80
C GLN A 193 3.35 6.08 -6.51
N ASN A 194 3.97 7.19 -6.93
CA ASN A 194 5.26 7.18 -7.58
C ASN A 194 6.35 7.60 -6.59
N VAL A 195 7.38 6.76 -6.49
CA VAL A 195 8.61 7.04 -5.74
C VAL A 195 9.81 6.93 -6.66
N GLN A 196 10.86 7.71 -6.43
CA GLN A 196 12.10 7.58 -7.19
C GLN A 196 13.13 6.80 -6.38
N LEU A 197 13.79 5.84 -7.00
CA LEU A 197 14.88 5.14 -6.34
C LEU A 197 16.09 6.07 -6.13
N PRO A 198 16.79 5.95 -4.98
CA PRO A 198 17.95 6.78 -4.72
C PRO A 198 19.08 6.54 -5.73
N SER A 199 19.96 7.53 -5.90
CA SER A 199 21.14 7.43 -6.76
C SER A 199 22.31 6.65 -6.15
N HIS A 200 22.27 6.37 -4.85
CA HIS A 200 23.39 5.74 -4.13
C HIS A 200 23.33 4.21 -4.08
N ILE A 201 22.21 3.59 -4.50
CA ILE A 201 22.10 2.14 -4.66
C ILE A 201 22.78 1.71 -5.97
N GLN A 202 23.21 0.45 -6.03
CA GLN A 202 24.01 -0.10 -7.12
C GLN A 202 23.37 -1.37 -7.70
N PRO A 203 23.63 -1.69 -8.98
CA PRO A 203 23.23 -2.98 -9.53
C PRO A 203 23.72 -4.15 -8.66
N GLY A 204 22.83 -5.10 -8.38
CA GLY A 204 23.06 -6.20 -7.45
C GLY A 204 22.49 -5.97 -6.05
N ASP A 205 22.22 -4.73 -5.67
CA ASP A 205 21.54 -4.40 -4.43
C ASP A 205 20.10 -4.90 -4.39
N VAL A 206 19.61 -5.16 -3.17
CA VAL A 206 18.18 -5.34 -2.91
C VAL A 206 17.71 -4.20 -2.02
N TYR A 207 16.81 -3.38 -2.55
CA TYR A 207 16.26 -2.23 -1.88
C TYR A 207 14.83 -2.53 -1.40
N THR A 208 14.58 -2.37 -0.11
CA THR A 208 13.27 -2.60 0.49
C THR A 208 12.48 -1.31 0.52
N LEU A 209 11.19 -1.41 0.18
CA LEU A 209 10.19 -0.38 0.42
C LEU A 209 9.22 -0.83 1.51
N TYR A 210 8.99 0.06 2.46
CA TYR A 210 7.89 0.01 3.41
C TYR A 210 6.83 1.00 2.94
N TRP A 211 5.68 0.49 2.53
CA TRP A 211 4.49 1.29 2.28
C TRP A 211 3.68 1.32 3.57
N LEU A 212 3.47 2.51 4.14
CA LEU A 212 2.68 2.74 5.34
C LEU A 212 1.51 3.64 4.97
N TRP A 213 0.29 3.18 5.21
CA TRP A 213 -0.92 3.97 5.10
C TRP A 213 -1.43 4.30 6.49
N ASP A 214 -1.34 5.58 6.85
CA ASP A 214 -1.94 6.16 8.04
C ASP A 214 -3.39 6.51 7.72
N PHE A 215 -4.32 5.70 8.23
CA PHE A 215 -5.76 5.86 8.12
C PHE A 215 -6.38 6.02 9.51
N ASP A 216 -5.68 6.70 10.42
CA ASP A 216 -6.11 6.90 11.80
C ASP A 216 -7.50 7.58 11.84
N GLY A 217 -8.40 7.02 12.64
CA GLY A 217 -9.75 7.53 12.82
C GLY A 217 -9.88 8.53 13.96
N VAL A 218 -11.10 8.98 14.22
CA VAL A 218 -11.41 9.92 15.30
C VAL A 218 -11.25 9.21 16.65
N GLY A 219 -10.07 9.37 17.24
CA GLY A 219 -9.76 8.86 18.58
C GLY A 219 -9.22 7.43 18.61
N PHE A 220 -8.82 6.88 17.46
CA PHE A 220 -8.18 5.56 17.37
C PHE A 220 -7.13 5.53 16.24
N GLU A 221 -6.10 4.72 16.43
CA GLU A 221 -5.04 4.42 15.46
C GLU A 221 -5.50 3.28 14.55
N GLU A 222 -5.27 3.47 13.25
CA GLU A 222 -5.56 2.49 12.20
C GLU A 222 -4.56 2.68 11.05
N ARG A 223 -3.62 1.74 10.94
CA ARG A 223 -2.54 1.82 9.96
C ARG A 223 -2.35 0.50 9.25
N TYR A 224 -2.05 0.58 7.96
CA TYR A 224 -1.77 -0.57 7.12
C TYR A 224 -0.38 -0.51 6.58
N THR A 225 0.31 -1.64 6.52
CA THR A 225 1.67 -1.69 5.97
C THR A 225 1.85 -2.78 4.93
N THR A 226 2.80 -2.56 4.03
CA THR A 226 3.24 -3.54 3.06
C THR A 226 4.74 -3.46 2.88
N CYS A 227 5.41 -4.60 2.94
CA CYS A 227 6.84 -4.72 2.66
C CYS A 227 7.07 -5.40 1.32
N LEU A 228 7.81 -4.73 0.44
CA LEU A 228 8.22 -5.25 -0.86
C LEU A 228 9.68 -4.92 -1.13
N ASP A 229 10.29 -5.68 -2.03
CA ASP A 229 11.69 -5.53 -2.39
C ASP A 229 11.86 -5.26 -3.88
N ILE A 230 12.99 -4.63 -4.18
CA ILE A 230 13.41 -4.28 -5.53
C ILE A 230 14.82 -4.82 -5.73
N GLN A 231 14.98 -5.69 -6.71
CA GLN A 231 16.28 -6.03 -7.28
C GLN A 231 16.76 -4.85 -8.13
N VAL A 232 17.87 -4.23 -7.71
CA VAL A 232 18.51 -3.18 -8.49
C VAL A 232 19.29 -3.85 -9.62
N VAL A 233 18.96 -3.48 -10.86
CA VAL A 233 19.59 -3.99 -12.08
C VAL A 233 20.31 -2.88 -12.85
N ALA A 234 21.16 -3.28 -13.80
CA ALA A 234 21.91 -2.37 -14.66
C ALA A 234 21.05 -1.67 -15.74
#